data_AF-A0ABD7IZU8-F1
#
_entry.id   AF-A0ABD7IZU8-F1
#
_cell.length_a   1.000
_cell.length_b   1.000
_cell.length_c   1.000
_cell.angle_alpha   90.00
_cell.angle_beta   90.00
_cell.angle_gamma   90.00
#
_symmetry.space_group_name_H-M   'P 1'
#
loop_
_entity.id
_entity.type
_entity.pdbx_description
1 polymer ?
#
loop_
_entity_poly.entity_id
_entity_poly.type
_entity_poly.pdbx_seq_one_letter_code
_entity_poly.pdbx_strand_id
1 'polypeptide(L)'
;MGNKGTDKNSYSLLGMLILLILLYIPLILLSKKLYIATSLYVLLISIWIVWINRNIIVKNTKIFFTERKKLKNLDYYRITDDNKIIDLEKRRNIFSLFRDMTMGTFLIAVVNIMAISSLIRHFLGESPILNLITAIVISLITLVGYGGILASIVYKYTTTIYVAIPMISAIIYFSFLDPLVSFLPDFAQLAGYLMTTIILYFILTYAFPAHILRKLNSKTILISSFTTILASFFSQILQFFFTSYFQNEHYLLTVEAVKETTDISEGLKSIILDNTELIDIINHFLLKEGSNLLASITGLIITALTISYIIGGLIINHRIRKNKLKAKSLYRELIKKEHPSYSVLIECSFYGGEEYENLLLNNNMTLKIIMENEAAIKIPDISRKTRLIAWWKRNSIMYSTFNDIRQIFEK
;
A
#
# COMPACT_ATOMS: atom_id res chain seq x y z
N MET A 1 -30.14 43.51 -25.23
CA MET A 1 -28.88 42.92 -25.73
C MET A 1 -27.96 42.68 -24.54
N GLY A 2 -27.50 41.51 -24.15
CA GLY A 2 -27.79 40.13 -24.52
C GLY A 2 -27.28 39.30 -23.34
N ASN A 3 -28.14 38.45 -22.80
CA ASN A 3 -27.91 37.60 -21.63
C ASN A 3 -26.90 36.50 -22.01
N LYS A 4 -25.70 36.52 -21.43
CA LYS A 4 -24.70 35.43 -21.53
C LYS A 4 -24.16 35.12 -20.14
N GLY A 5 -24.99 34.47 -19.33
CA GLY A 5 -24.61 33.99 -17.99
C GLY A 5 -25.08 32.57 -17.65
N THR A 6 -25.79 31.89 -18.56
CA THR A 6 -26.50 30.63 -18.26
C THR A 6 -25.91 29.39 -18.93
N ASP A 7 -24.81 29.52 -19.67
CA ASP A 7 -24.28 28.42 -20.51
C ASP A 7 -23.23 27.53 -19.82
N LYS A 8 -22.86 27.74 -18.56
CA LYS A 8 -21.92 26.83 -17.86
C LYS A 8 -22.61 25.76 -17.00
N ASN A 9 -23.75 26.08 -16.39
CA ASN A 9 -24.50 25.13 -15.55
C ASN A 9 -25.39 24.16 -16.33
N SER A 10 -25.81 24.52 -17.56
CA SER A 10 -26.72 23.70 -18.38
C SER A 10 -26.04 22.42 -18.91
N TYR A 11 -24.77 22.47 -19.27
CA TYR A 11 -24.01 21.29 -19.74
C TYR A 11 -23.75 20.27 -18.62
N SER A 12 -23.60 20.72 -17.38
CA SER A 12 -23.44 19.85 -16.19
C SER A 12 -24.70 19.02 -15.90
N LEU A 13 -25.87 19.66 -15.99
CA LEU A 13 -27.16 19.05 -15.66
C LEU A 13 -27.65 18.12 -16.78
N LEU A 14 -27.46 18.52 -18.04
CA LEU A 14 -27.75 17.68 -19.22
C LEU A 14 -26.85 16.43 -19.25
N GLY A 15 -25.56 16.58 -18.93
CA GLY A 15 -24.61 15.47 -18.83
C GLY A 15 -24.98 14.48 -17.73
N MET A 16 -25.42 14.97 -16.55
CA MET A 16 -25.93 14.11 -15.48
C MET A 16 -27.20 13.36 -15.87
N LEU A 17 -28.14 14.02 -16.56
CA LEU A 17 -29.37 13.37 -17.04
C LEU A 17 -29.07 12.25 -18.04
N ILE A 18 -28.16 12.49 -18.99
CA ILE A 18 -27.72 11.47 -19.95
C ILE A 18 -27.07 10.27 -19.24
N LEU A 19 -26.24 10.53 -18.22
CA LEU A 19 -25.60 9.47 -17.43
C LEU A 19 -26.62 8.64 -16.63
N LEU A 20 -27.61 9.31 -16.01
CA LEU A 20 -28.69 8.65 -15.29
C LEU A 20 -29.54 7.76 -16.20
N ILE A 21 -29.88 8.25 -17.41
CA ILE A 21 -30.60 7.46 -18.40
C ILE A 21 -29.78 6.24 -18.83
N LEU A 22 -28.49 6.41 -19.10
CA LEU A 22 -27.58 5.33 -19.48
C LEU A 22 -27.46 4.24 -18.41
N LEU A 23 -27.51 4.61 -17.12
CA LEU A 23 -27.46 3.67 -16.00
C LEU A 23 -28.83 3.04 -15.67
N TYR A 24 -29.93 3.71 -16.01
CA TYR A 24 -31.28 3.23 -15.72
C TYR A 24 -31.74 2.11 -16.67
N ILE A 25 -31.35 2.16 -17.94
CA ILE A 25 -31.68 1.15 -18.96
C ILE A 25 -31.28 -0.29 -18.54
N PRO A 26 -30.04 -0.58 -18.11
CA PRO A 26 -29.66 -1.94 -17.71
C PRO A 26 -30.40 -2.42 -16.46
N LEU A 27 -30.80 -1.52 -15.55
CA LEU A 27 -31.60 -1.87 -14.37
C LEU A 27 -33.02 -2.33 -14.76
N ILE A 28 -33.65 -1.68 -15.75
CA ILE A 28 -34.95 -2.11 -16.28
C ILE A 28 -34.83 -3.46 -17.02
N LEU A 29 -33.77 -3.63 -17.81
CA LEU A 29 -33.54 -4.89 -18.53
C LEU A 29 -33.35 -6.06 -17.54
N LEU A 30 -32.62 -5.83 -16.45
CA LEU A 30 -32.46 -6.80 -15.35
C LEU A 30 -33.78 -7.09 -14.63
N SER A 31 -34.59 -6.07 -14.33
CA SER A 31 -35.88 -6.28 -13.64
C SER A 31 -36.86 -7.10 -14.47
N LYS A 32 -36.78 -7.00 -15.81
CA LYS A 32 -37.53 -7.83 -16.76
C LYS A 32 -36.89 -9.18 -17.09
N LYS A 33 -35.81 -9.58 -16.40
CA LYS A 33 -35.04 -10.81 -16.64
C LYS A 33 -34.46 -10.94 -18.06
N LEU A 34 -34.24 -9.82 -18.75
CA LEU A 34 -33.64 -9.77 -20.09
C LEU A 34 -32.10 -9.75 -19.99
N TYR A 35 -31.51 -10.83 -19.49
CA TYR A 35 -30.07 -10.90 -19.18
C TYR A 35 -29.16 -10.77 -20.42
N ILE A 36 -29.59 -11.31 -21.56
CA ILE A 36 -28.86 -11.22 -22.84
C ILE A 36 -28.82 -9.77 -23.33
N ALA A 37 -29.99 -9.12 -23.36
CA ALA A 37 -30.11 -7.72 -23.78
C ALA A 37 -29.30 -6.80 -22.86
N THR A 38 -29.29 -7.09 -21.55
CA THR A 38 -28.44 -6.39 -20.58
C THR A 38 -26.96 -6.54 -20.92
N SER A 39 -26.50 -7.77 -21.18
CA SER A 39 -25.09 -8.04 -21.47
C SER A 39 -24.62 -7.38 -22.77
N LEU A 40 -25.46 -7.42 -23.82
CA LEU A 40 -25.19 -6.72 -25.08
C LEU A 40 -25.16 -5.20 -24.91
N TYR A 41 -26.11 -4.64 -24.15
CA TYR A 41 -26.14 -3.22 -23.85
C TYR A 41 -24.87 -2.77 -23.14
N VAL A 42 -24.42 -3.51 -22.12
CA VAL A 42 -23.18 -3.22 -21.38
C VAL A 42 -21.95 -3.20 -22.29
N LEU A 43 -21.83 -4.16 -23.21
CA LEU A 43 -20.71 -4.22 -24.15
C LEU A 43 -20.74 -3.05 -25.14
N LEU A 44 -21.92 -2.76 -25.72
CA LEU A 44 -22.08 -1.66 -26.68
C LEU A 44 -21.81 -0.30 -26.05
N ILE A 45 -22.31 -0.06 -24.83
CA ILE A 45 -22.02 1.16 -24.08
C ILE A 45 -20.54 1.26 -23.72
N SER A 46 -19.90 0.16 -23.31
CA SER A 46 -18.47 0.17 -23.02
C SER A 46 -17.64 0.55 -24.24
N ILE A 47 -17.95 -0.04 -25.41
CA ILE A 47 -17.30 0.30 -26.69
C ILE A 47 -17.53 1.78 -27.03
N TRP A 48 -18.77 2.26 -26.89
CA TRP A 48 -19.14 3.65 -27.16
C TRP A 48 -18.40 4.65 -26.25
N ILE A 49 -18.31 4.37 -24.94
CA ILE A 49 -17.57 5.18 -23.96
C ILE A 49 -16.09 5.25 -24.32
N VAL A 50 -15.47 4.11 -24.66
CA VAL A 50 -14.06 4.06 -25.07
C VAL A 50 -13.85 4.83 -26.36
N TRP A 51 -14.78 4.72 -27.32
CA TRP A 51 -14.70 5.40 -28.61
C TRP A 51 -14.79 6.92 -28.48
N ILE A 52 -15.75 7.44 -27.70
CA ILE A 52 -15.90 8.88 -27.45
C ILE A 52 -14.67 9.45 -26.75
N ASN A 53 -14.16 8.72 -25.75
CA ASN A 53 -13.04 9.18 -24.93
C ASN A 53 -11.66 8.84 -25.52
N ARG A 54 -11.58 8.23 -26.71
CA ARG A 54 -10.31 7.72 -27.29
C ARG A 54 -9.21 8.77 -27.34
N ASN A 55 -9.55 10.01 -27.72
CA ASN A 55 -8.58 11.08 -27.85
C ASN A 55 -8.02 11.50 -26.47
N ILE A 56 -8.89 11.52 -25.46
CA ILE A 56 -8.53 11.84 -24.07
C ILE A 56 -7.66 10.73 -23.49
N ILE A 57 -8.05 9.46 -23.70
CA ILE A 57 -7.29 8.28 -23.25
C ILE A 57 -5.89 8.31 -23.86
N VAL A 58 -5.78 8.41 -25.20
CA VAL A 58 -4.47 8.45 -25.90
C VAL A 58 -3.61 9.62 -25.40
N LYS A 59 -4.21 10.79 -25.20
CA LYS A 59 -3.50 11.96 -24.65
C LYS A 59 -2.97 11.69 -23.25
N ASN A 60 -3.81 11.19 -22.34
CA ASN A 60 -3.43 10.94 -20.94
C ASN A 60 -2.37 9.84 -20.84
N THR A 61 -2.49 8.77 -21.62
CA THR A 61 -1.49 7.71 -21.70
C THR A 61 -0.15 8.26 -22.22
N LYS A 62 -0.16 9.08 -23.28
CA LYS A 62 1.06 9.71 -23.79
C LYS A 62 1.70 10.65 -22.78
N ILE A 63 0.89 11.45 -22.07
CA ILE A 63 1.37 12.32 -20.98
C ILE A 63 2.03 11.45 -19.90
N PHE A 64 1.38 10.39 -19.44
CA PHE A 64 1.93 9.52 -18.41
C PHE A 64 3.29 8.93 -18.80
N PHE A 65 3.43 8.37 -20.01
CA PHE A 65 4.70 7.81 -20.47
C PHE A 65 5.80 8.86 -20.64
N THR A 66 5.44 10.05 -21.14
CA THR A 66 6.39 11.16 -21.31
C THR A 66 6.90 11.65 -19.95
N GLU A 67 5.98 11.88 -19.02
CA GLU A 67 6.27 12.34 -17.67
C GLU A 67 7.05 11.29 -16.85
N ARG A 68 6.74 10.00 -17.03
CA ARG A 68 7.52 8.90 -16.45
C ARG A 68 8.95 8.85 -16.98
N LYS A 69 9.16 9.14 -18.27
CA LYS A 69 10.51 9.22 -18.86
C LYS A 69 11.31 10.36 -18.23
N LYS A 70 10.70 11.53 -18.06
CA LYS A 70 11.31 12.68 -17.35
C LYS A 70 11.69 12.35 -15.91
N LEU A 71 10.84 11.62 -15.17
CA LEU A 71 11.16 11.12 -13.83
C LEU A 71 12.38 10.17 -13.81
N LYS A 72 12.51 9.31 -14.84
CA LYS A 72 13.65 8.38 -14.95
C LYS A 72 14.94 9.13 -15.26
N ASN A 73 14.86 10.19 -16.06
CA ASN A 73 15.98 11.05 -16.43
C ASN A 73 16.32 12.11 -15.36
N LEU A 74 15.57 12.15 -14.26
CA LEU A 74 15.76 13.07 -13.13
C LEU A 74 15.51 14.55 -13.48
N ASP A 75 14.72 14.85 -14.52
CA ASP A 75 14.45 16.22 -14.98
C ASP A 75 13.75 17.10 -13.92
N TYR A 76 13.08 16.48 -12.95
CA TYR A 76 12.40 17.14 -11.84
C TYR A 76 13.23 17.22 -10.56
N TYR A 77 14.39 16.57 -10.54
CA TYR A 77 15.29 16.60 -9.40
C TYR A 77 16.13 17.87 -9.44
N ARG A 78 16.14 18.62 -8.34
CA ARG A 78 16.90 19.87 -8.19
C ARG A 78 17.85 19.76 -7.02
N ILE A 79 19.06 20.29 -7.20
CA ILE A 79 20.09 20.23 -6.16
C ILE A 79 19.72 21.22 -5.06
N THR A 80 19.24 22.42 -5.43
CA THR A 80 18.84 23.48 -4.47
C THR A 80 17.53 23.21 -3.72
N ASP A 81 16.74 22.21 -4.10
CA ASP A 81 15.53 21.82 -3.38
C ASP A 81 15.87 20.84 -2.25
N ASP A 82 16.19 21.32 -1.06
CA ASP A 82 16.63 20.48 0.08
C ASP A 82 15.68 19.33 0.39
N ASN A 83 14.38 19.57 0.30
CA ASN A 83 13.35 18.59 0.65
C ASN A 83 12.86 17.76 -0.54
N LYS A 84 13.41 18.00 -1.75
CA LYS A 84 13.02 17.38 -3.03
C LYS A 84 11.51 17.42 -3.26
N ILE A 85 10.89 18.53 -2.91
CA ILE A 85 9.43 18.75 -2.94
C ILE A 85 8.91 18.64 -4.37
N ILE A 86 9.62 19.23 -5.33
CA ILE A 86 9.20 19.28 -6.73
C ILE A 86 9.17 17.86 -7.31
N ASP A 87 10.22 17.07 -7.10
CA ASP A 87 10.29 15.67 -7.55
C ASP A 87 9.20 14.81 -6.88
N LEU A 88 8.98 14.98 -5.57
CA LEU A 88 7.93 14.26 -4.83
C LEU A 88 6.53 14.59 -5.33
N GLU A 89 6.23 15.87 -5.57
CA GLU A 89 4.93 16.31 -6.09
C GLU A 89 4.69 15.77 -7.50
N LYS A 90 5.71 15.83 -8.38
CA LYS A 90 5.62 15.28 -9.73
C LYS A 90 5.40 13.77 -9.72
N ARG A 91 6.12 13.01 -8.88
CA ARG A 91 5.86 11.57 -8.69
C ARG A 91 4.42 11.32 -8.28
N ARG A 92 3.92 12.04 -7.27
CA ARG A 92 2.54 11.87 -6.78
C ARG A 92 1.51 12.13 -7.89
N ASN A 93 1.69 13.19 -8.67
CA ASN A 93 0.77 13.53 -9.77
C ASN A 93 0.84 12.51 -10.92
N ILE A 94 2.03 12.00 -11.24
CA ILE A 94 2.19 10.99 -12.29
C ILE A 94 1.56 9.65 -11.88
N PHE A 95 1.76 9.24 -10.63
CA PHE A 95 1.16 8.00 -10.12
C PHE A 95 -0.33 8.13 -9.77
N SER A 96 -0.85 9.34 -9.51
CA SER A 96 -2.30 9.55 -9.44
C SER A 96 -2.94 9.42 -10.83
N LEU A 97 -2.31 9.95 -11.88
CA LEU A 97 -2.77 9.72 -13.26
C LEU A 97 -2.79 8.22 -13.60
N PHE A 98 -1.75 7.48 -13.18
CA PHE A 98 -1.73 6.02 -13.35
C PHE A 98 -2.90 5.35 -12.64
N ARG A 99 -3.13 5.68 -11.36
CA ARG A 99 -4.25 5.17 -10.57
C ARG A 99 -5.59 5.40 -11.28
N ASP A 100 -5.84 6.63 -11.73
CA ASP A 100 -7.11 7.00 -12.34
C ASP A 100 -7.34 6.22 -13.64
N MET A 101 -6.28 6.03 -14.45
CA MET A 101 -6.34 5.16 -15.64
C MET A 101 -6.60 3.69 -15.27
N THR A 102 -5.89 3.14 -14.29
CA THR A 102 -6.05 1.73 -13.88
C THR A 102 -7.39 1.45 -13.23
N MET A 103 -7.96 2.40 -12.46
CA MET A 103 -9.23 2.21 -11.79
C MET A 103 -10.40 2.29 -12.79
N GLY A 104 -10.35 3.24 -13.72
CA GLY A 104 -11.35 3.34 -14.78
C GLY A 104 -11.35 2.11 -15.68
N THR A 105 -10.16 1.62 -16.06
CA THR A 105 -10.03 0.38 -16.85
C THR A 105 -10.44 -0.86 -16.07
N PHE A 106 -10.09 -0.95 -14.78
CA PHE A 106 -10.50 -2.05 -13.90
C PHE A 106 -12.03 -2.21 -13.86
N LEU A 107 -12.77 -1.14 -13.56
CA LEU A 107 -14.23 -1.19 -13.46
C LEU A 107 -14.89 -1.61 -14.79
N ILE A 108 -14.46 -0.99 -15.89
CA ILE A 108 -14.99 -1.30 -17.24
C ILE A 108 -14.66 -2.75 -17.62
N ALA A 109 -13.45 -3.22 -17.35
CA ALA A 109 -13.02 -4.56 -17.73
C ALA A 109 -13.77 -5.65 -16.94
N VAL A 110 -13.94 -5.49 -15.62
CA VAL A 110 -14.70 -6.44 -14.79
C VAL A 110 -16.14 -6.58 -15.29
N VAL A 111 -16.82 -5.44 -15.54
CA VAL A 111 -18.20 -5.43 -16.03
C VAL A 111 -18.31 -6.08 -17.40
N ASN A 112 -17.37 -5.82 -18.32
CA ASN A 112 -17.36 -6.45 -19.63
C ASN A 112 -17.08 -7.95 -19.57
N ILE A 113 -16.20 -8.41 -18.70
CA ILE A 113 -15.94 -9.85 -18.53
C ILE A 113 -17.17 -10.56 -17.98
N MET A 114 -17.87 -9.96 -17.01
CA MET A 114 -19.13 -10.51 -16.52
C MET A 114 -20.18 -10.61 -17.63
N ALA A 115 -20.32 -9.56 -18.45
CA ALA A 115 -21.25 -9.56 -19.60
C ALA A 115 -20.88 -10.62 -20.66
N ILE A 116 -19.60 -10.72 -21.02
CA ILE A 116 -19.10 -11.74 -21.96
C ILE A 116 -19.33 -13.14 -21.40
N SER A 117 -19.00 -13.37 -20.12
CA SER A 117 -19.24 -14.65 -19.45
C SER A 117 -20.71 -15.03 -19.47
N SER A 118 -21.61 -14.07 -19.23
CA SER A 118 -23.06 -14.32 -19.25
C SER A 118 -23.55 -14.73 -20.65
N LEU A 119 -23.08 -14.06 -21.70
CA LEU A 119 -23.41 -14.40 -23.09
C LEU A 119 -22.89 -15.79 -23.46
N ILE A 120 -21.62 -16.09 -23.14
CA ILE A 120 -21.03 -17.40 -23.44
C ILE A 120 -21.82 -18.50 -22.72
N ARG A 121 -22.16 -18.34 -21.43
CA ARG A 121 -22.97 -19.32 -20.70
C ARG A 121 -24.36 -19.52 -21.30
N HIS A 122 -24.96 -18.46 -21.82
CA HIS A 122 -26.27 -18.56 -22.46
C HIS A 122 -26.25 -19.39 -23.74
N PHE A 123 -25.23 -19.23 -24.59
CA PHE A 123 -25.15 -19.93 -25.88
C PHE A 123 -24.47 -21.30 -25.83
N LEU A 124 -23.47 -21.47 -24.97
CA LEU A 124 -22.62 -22.67 -24.90
C LEU A 124 -22.86 -23.52 -23.64
N GLY A 125 -23.76 -23.08 -22.75
CA GLY A 125 -24.03 -23.74 -21.47
C GLY A 125 -22.98 -23.46 -20.40
N GLU A 126 -23.21 -23.97 -19.20
CA GLU A 126 -22.24 -23.86 -18.10
C GLU A 126 -21.06 -24.81 -18.31
N SER A 127 -19.85 -24.26 -18.25
CA SER A 127 -18.61 -25.03 -18.37
C SER A 127 -17.68 -24.71 -17.20
N PRO A 128 -17.12 -25.72 -16.52
CA PRO A 128 -16.14 -25.50 -15.45
C PRO A 128 -14.88 -24.79 -15.96
N ILE A 129 -14.50 -25.02 -17.22
CA ILE A 129 -13.35 -24.38 -17.87
C ILE A 129 -13.61 -22.87 -18.04
N LEU A 130 -14.82 -22.49 -18.44
CA LEU A 130 -15.20 -21.08 -18.58
C LEU A 130 -15.14 -20.36 -17.21
N ASN A 131 -15.59 -21.02 -16.15
CA ASN A 131 -15.55 -20.47 -14.79
C ASN A 131 -14.10 -20.27 -14.31
N LEU A 132 -13.22 -21.21 -14.60
CA LEU A 132 -11.80 -21.08 -14.28
C LEU A 132 -11.15 -19.92 -15.05
N ILE A 133 -11.37 -19.82 -16.36
CA ILE A 133 -10.81 -18.75 -17.19
C ILE A 133 -11.32 -17.38 -16.71
N THR A 134 -12.62 -17.24 -16.46
CA THR A 134 -13.19 -15.98 -15.98
C THR A 134 -12.64 -15.59 -14.61
N ALA A 135 -12.49 -16.54 -13.68
CA ALA A 135 -11.88 -16.28 -12.37
C ALA A 135 -10.42 -15.80 -12.51
N ILE A 136 -9.61 -16.46 -13.36
CA ILE A 136 -8.21 -16.07 -13.61
C ILE A 136 -8.13 -14.64 -14.19
N VAL A 137 -8.94 -14.34 -15.20
CA VAL A 137 -8.92 -13.02 -15.85
C VAL A 137 -9.38 -11.91 -14.90
N ILE A 138 -10.45 -12.15 -14.11
CA ILE A 138 -10.90 -11.20 -13.09
C ILE A 138 -9.82 -10.98 -12.04
N SER A 139 -9.15 -12.04 -11.56
CA SER A 139 -8.06 -11.94 -10.59
C SER A 139 -6.90 -11.08 -11.12
N LEU A 140 -6.48 -11.29 -12.37
CA LEU A 140 -5.39 -10.52 -12.99
C LEU A 140 -5.73 -9.03 -13.13
N ILE A 141 -6.96 -8.72 -13.55
CA ILE A 141 -7.44 -7.34 -13.66
C ILE A 141 -7.55 -6.67 -12.29
N THR A 142 -8.01 -7.40 -11.29
CA THR A 142 -8.08 -6.95 -9.91
C THR A 142 -6.70 -6.62 -9.35
N LEU A 143 -5.69 -7.44 -9.66
CA LEU A 143 -4.30 -7.17 -9.29
C LEU A 143 -3.78 -5.88 -9.92
N VAL A 144 -4.07 -5.63 -11.20
CA VAL A 144 -3.68 -4.38 -11.89
C VAL A 144 -4.39 -3.16 -11.29
N GLY A 145 -5.69 -3.28 -10.99
CA GLY A 145 -6.49 -2.22 -10.37
C GLY A 145 -5.95 -1.83 -8.99
N TYR A 146 -5.74 -2.81 -8.11
CA TYR A 146 -5.13 -2.56 -6.80
C TYR A 146 -3.69 -2.05 -6.90
N GLY A 147 -2.90 -2.54 -7.86
CA GLY A 147 -1.54 -2.06 -8.12
C GLY A 147 -1.50 -0.56 -8.42
N GLY A 148 -2.48 -0.03 -9.15
CA GLY A 148 -2.63 1.40 -9.41
C GLY A 148 -2.94 2.22 -8.16
N ILE A 149 -3.84 1.74 -7.30
CA ILE A 149 -4.16 2.36 -6.02
C ILE A 149 -2.91 2.42 -5.12
N LEU A 150 -2.22 1.29 -4.98
CA LEU A 150 -1.00 1.19 -4.20
C LEU A 150 0.06 2.18 -4.71
N ALA A 151 0.30 2.23 -6.02
CA ALA A 151 1.30 3.13 -6.60
C ALA A 151 1.09 4.62 -6.26
N SER A 152 -0.17 5.06 -6.14
CA SER A 152 -0.49 6.45 -5.74
C SER A 152 -0.28 6.70 -4.23
N ILE A 153 -0.69 5.75 -3.38
CA ILE A 153 -0.60 5.87 -1.91
C ILE A 153 0.87 5.78 -1.46
N VAL A 154 1.66 4.95 -2.14
CA VAL A 154 3.08 4.68 -1.89
C VAL A 154 3.93 5.94 -1.72
N TYR A 155 3.73 6.97 -2.54
CA TYR A 155 4.48 8.24 -2.42
C TYR A 155 3.87 9.25 -1.42
N LYS A 156 2.61 9.05 -1.00
CA LYS A 156 1.93 9.90 0.00
C LYS A 156 2.23 9.44 1.42
N TYR A 157 2.25 8.12 1.66
CA TYR A 157 2.39 7.51 2.98
C TYR A 157 3.58 6.54 3.03
N THR A 158 4.75 6.97 2.55
CA THR A 158 5.96 6.15 2.42
C THR A 158 6.36 5.43 3.71
N THR A 159 6.37 6.15 4.84
CA THR A 159 6.73 5.58 6.15
C THR A 159 5.67 4.58 6.63
N THR A 160 4.39 4.89 6.47
CA THR A 160 3.30 3.99 6.88
C THR A 160 3.34 2.69 6.10
N ILE A 161 3.62 2.76 4.79
CA ILE A 161 3.71 1.56 3.95
C ILE A 161 4.92 0.72 4.32
N TYR A 162 6.07 1.35 4.60
CA TYR A 162 7.23 0.63 5.12
C TYR A 162 6.89 -0.13 6.42
N VAL A 163 6.21 0.53 7.37
CA VAL A 163 5.80 -0.08 8.65
C VAL A 163 4.77 -1.19 8.44
N ALA A 164 3.87 -1.06 7.46
CA ALA A 164 2.82 -2.04 7.23
C ALA A 164 3.30 -3.33 6.54
N ILE A 165 4.51 -3.36 5.96
CA ILE A 165 4.98 -4.52 5.19
C ILE A 165 4.94 -5.84 5.96
N PRO A 166 5.43 -5.95 7.21
CA PRO A 166 5.36 -7.21 7.95
C PRO A 166 3.93 -7.71 8.19
N MET A 167 2.97 -6.79 8.35
CA MET A 167 1.54 -7.11 8.50
C MET A 167 0.93 -7.55 7.17
N ILE A 168 1.21 -6.83 6.09
CA ILE A 168 0.78 -7.21 4.74
C ILE A 168 1.36 -8.59 4.37
N SER A 169 2.62 -8.83 4.71
CA SER A 169 3.30 -10.11 4.53
C SER A 169 2.62 -11.23 5.30
N ALA A 170 2.24 -10.99 6.57
CA ALA A 170 1.52 -11.96 7.37
C ALA A 170 0.15 -12.30 6.75
N ILE A 171 -0.61 -11.30 6.30
CA ILE A 171 -1.89 -11.52 5.62
C ILE A 171 -1.69 -12.36 4.36
N ILE A 172 -0.71 -12.02 3.52
CA ILE A 172 -0.42 -12.78 2.31
C ILE A 172 -0.03 -14.22 2.65
N TYR A 173 0.83 -14.39 3.65
CA TYR A 173 1.28 -15.70 4.10
C TYR A 173 0.11 -16.55 4.60
N PHE A 174 -0.61 -16.10 5.64
CA PHE A 174 -1.68 -16.88 6.28
C PHE A 174 -2.92 -17.06 5.39
N SER A 175 -3.26 -16.10 4.54
CA SER A 175 -4.45 -16.22 3.69
C SER A 175 -4.22 -17.02 2.40
N PHE A 176 -2.99 -17.06 1.88
CA PHE A 176 -2.72 -17.66 0.56
C PHE A 176 -1.67 -18.77 0.56
N LEU A 177 -0.64 -18.67 1.39
CA LEU A 177 0.48 -19.62 1.38
C LEU A 177 0.33 -20.69 2.44
N ASP A 178 -0.13 -20.35 3.63
CA ASP A 178 -0.29 -21.26 4.76
C ASP A 178 -1.12 -22.51 4.42
N PRO A 179 -2.28 -22.43 3.72
CA PRO A 179 -3.00 -23.62 3.30
C PRO A 179 -2.21 -24.57 2.38
N LEU A 180 -1.17 -24.06 1.70
CA LEU A 180 -0.32 -24.82 0.80
C LEU A 180 0.92 -25.41 1.49
N VAL A 181 1.30 -24.89 2.66
CA VAL A 181 2.56 -25.24 3.34
C VAL A 181 2.37 -25.67 4.80
N SER A 182 1.13 -25.74 5.29
CA SER A 182 0.77 -26.09 6.68
C SER A 182 1.24 -27.46 7.14
N PHE A 183 1.54 -28.37 6.20
CA PHE A 183 2.12 -29.68 6.51
C PHE A 183 3.59 -29.61 6.90
N LEU A 184 4.27 -28.47 6.69
CA LEU A 184 5.67 -28.29 7.03
C LEU A 184 5.85 -27.91 8.51
N PRO A 185 7.00 -28.24 9.13
CA PRO A 185 7.31 -27.83 10.50
C PRO A 185 7.30 -26.30 10.69
N ASP A 186 7.05 -25.83 11.92
CA ASP A 186 6.92 -24.41 12.27
C ASP A 186 8.11 -23.54 11.82
N PHE A 187 9.34 -24.07 11.86
CA PHE A 187 10.52 -23.32 11.40
C PHE A 187 10.47 -23.02 9.89
N ALA A 188 9.91 -23.93 9.09
CA ALA A 188 9.77 -23.77 7.65
C ALA A 188 8.64 -22.78 7.32
N GLN A 189 7.57 -22.79 8.12
CA GLN A 189 6.49 -21.81 8.03
C GLN A 189 6.99 -20.39 8.33
N LEU A 190 7.79 -20.24 9.40
CA LEU A 190 8.46 -18.98 9.72
C LEU A 190 9.38 -18.53 8.57
N ALA A 191 10.18 -19.44 7.99
CA ALA A 191 11.02 -19.12 6.85
C ALA A 191 10.19 -18.66 5.64
N GLY A 192 9.04 -19.29 5.37
CA GLY A 192 8.10 -18.88 4.34
C GLY A 192 7.60 -17.45 4.53
N TYR A 193 7.18 -17.10 5.75
CA TYR A 193 6.81 -15.73 6.12
C TYR A 193 7.95 -14.72 5.96
N LEU A 194 9.18 -15.09 6.33
CA LEU A 194 10.32 -14.19 6.15
C LEU A 194 10.64 -13.98 4.67
N MET A 195 10.48 -15.01 3.84
CA MET A 195 10.68 -14.91 2.39
C MET A 195 9.66 -13.99 1.72
N THR A 196 8.37 -14.07 2.09
CA THR A 196 7.36 -13.12 1.58
C THR A 196 7.71 -11.69 1.98
N THR A 197 8.19 -11.50 3.21
CA THR A 197 8.62 -10.20 3.73
C THR A 197 9.80 -9.64 2.96
N ILE A 198 10.81 -10.47 2.67
CA ILE A 198 11.97 -10.12 1.85
C ILE A 198 11.54 -9.65 0.46
N ILE A 199 10.64 -10.39 -0.20
CA ILE A 199 10.13 -10.05 -1.54
C ILE A 199 9.45 -8.68 -1.53
N LEU A 200 8.58 -8.42 -0.56
CA LEU A 200 7.88 -7.13 -0.45
C LEU A 200 8.85 -5.97 -0.21
N TYR A 201 9.86 -6.12 0.66
CA TYR A 201 10.87 -5.09 0.87
C TYR A 201 11.75 -4.86 -0.36
N PHE A 202 12.05 -5.90 -1.14
CA PHE A 202 12.74 -5.74 -2.42
C PHE A 202 11.90 -4.90 -3.39
N ILE A 203 10.62 -5.23 -3.57
CA ILE A 203 9.69 -4.48 -4.44
C ILE A 203 9.67 -3.01 -4.02
N LEU A 204 9.50 -2.73 -2.72
CA LEU A 204 9.51 -1.37 -2.18
C LEU A 204 10.83 -0.64 -2.48
N THR A 205 11.95 -1.30 -2.21
CA THR A 205 13.29 -0.70 -2.34
C THR A 205 13.62 -0.36 -3.78
N TYR A 206 13.15 -1.16 -4.75
CA TYR A 206 13.31 -0.86 -6.17
C TYR A 206 12.31 0.17 -6.70
N ALA A 207 11.11 0.25 -6.11
CA ALA A 207 10.10 1.24 -6.49
C ALA A 207 10.46 2.66 -6.03
N PHE A 208 11.18 2.81 -4.92
CA PHE A 208 11.49 4.12 -4.35
C PHE A 208 12.77 4.78 -4.88
N PRO A 209 12.74 6.10 -5.14
CA PRO A 209 13.93 6.88 -5.45
C PRO A 209 14.86 6.99 -4.24
N ALA A 210 16.14 7.25 -4.50
CA ALA A 210 17.20 7.22 -3.49
C ALA A 210 16.95 8.17 -2.30
N HIS A 211 16.42 9.38 -2.53
CA HIS A 211 16.16 10.34 -1.48
C HIS A 211 15.03 9.89 -0.51
N ILE A 212 14.01 9.17 -1.00
CA ILE A 212 12.96 8.59 -0.13
C ILE A 212 13.55 7.47 0.72
N LEU A 213 14.38 6.60 0.13
CA LEU A 213 15.03 5.50 0.85
C LEU A 213 15.93 6.02 1.99
N ARG A 214 16.70 7.09 1.74
CA ARG A 214 17.53 7.74 2.77
C ARG A 214 16.69 8.23 3.95
N LYS A 215 15.54 8.88 3.67
CA LYS A 215 14.61 9.35 4.69
C LYS A 215 13.91 8.22 5.46
N LEU A 216 13.73 7.06 4.83
CA LEU A 216 13.23 5.87 5.52
C LEU A 216 14.33 5.29 6.42
N ASN A 217 15.57 5.17 5.93
CA ASN A 217 16.68 4.59 6.68
C ASN A 217 17.01 5.33 7.98
N SER A 218 16.86 6.65 8.03
CA SER A 218 17.04 7.40 9.28
C SER A 218 15.91 7.13 10.30
N LYS A 219 14.76 6.63 9.84
CA LYS A 219 13.60 6.30 10.66
C LYS A 219 13.47 4.81 10.97
N THR A 220 14.06 3.93 10.17
CA THR A 220 13.92 2.47 10.30
C THR A 220 14.42 1.98 11.66
N ILE A 221 15.55 2.51 12.15
CA ILE A 221 16.09 2.17 13.47
C ILE A 221 15.07 2.55 14.56
N LEU A 222 14.56 3.79 14.52
CA LEU A 222 13.57 4.26 15.49
C LEU A 222 12.28 3.45 15.43
N ILE A 223 11.82 3.10 14.22
CA ILE A 223 10.65 2.24 14.02
C ILE A 223 10.89 0.87 14.66
N SER A 224 12.02 0.21 14.37
CA SER A 224 12.32 -1.11 14.94
C SER A 224 12.41 -1.08 16.46
N SER A 225 13.04 -0.05 17.04
CA SER A 225 13.12 0.11 18.48
C SER A 225 11.74 0.36 19.09
N PHE A 226 10.94 1.25 18.49
CA PHE A 226 9.60 1.55 18.96
C PHE A 226 8.67 0.34 18.85
N THR A 227 8.70 -0.42 17.75
CA THR A 227 7.90 -1.64 17.59
C THR A 227 8.30 -2.70 18.60
N THR A 228 9.59 -2.81 18.92
CA THR A 228 10.06 -3.77 19.94
C THR A 228 9.54 -3.38 21.33
N ILE A 229 9.63 -2.10 21.69
CA ILE A 229 9.11 -1.59 22.97
C ILE A 229 7.59 -1.77 23.06
N LEU A 230 6.87 -1.33 22.03
CA LEU A 230 5.42 -1.42 21.98
C LEU A 230 4.95 -2.87 22.08
N ALA A 231 5.62 -3.78 21.36
CA ALA A 231 5.23 -5.18 21.34
C ALA A 231 5.59 -5.89 22.66
N SER A 232 6.72 -5.57 23.29
CA SER A 232 7.04 -6.02 24.65
C SER A 232 6.00 -5.56 25.67
N PHE A 233 5.57 -4.29 25.59
CA PHE A 233 4.52 -3.74 26.44
C PHE A 233 3.15 -4.41 26.19
N PHE A 234 2.78 -4.61 24.91
CA PHE A 234 1.56 -5.34 24.56
C PHE A 234 1.58 -6.78 25.05
N SER A 235 2.73 -7.45 25.06
CA SER A 235 2.87 -8.80 25.60
C SER A 235 2.53 -8.86 27.08
N GLN A 236 3.00 -7.88 27.86
CA GLN A 236 2.69 -7.80 29.29
C GLN A 236 1.21 -7.52 29.53
N ILE A 237 0.62 -6.64 28.71
CA ILE A 237 -0.82 -6.35 28.75
C ILE A 237 -1.65 -7.60 28.44
N LEU A 238 -1.30 -8.33 27.36
CA LEU A 238 -1.97 -9.57 26.97
C LEU A 238 -1.87 -10.63 28.07
N GLN A 239 -0.69 -10.79 28.68
CA GLN A 239 -0.48 -11.73 29.77
C GLN A 239 -1.31 -11.36 31.02
N PHE A 240 -1.39 -10.06 31.35
CA PHE A 240 -2.25 -9.57 32.42
C PHE A 240 -3.73 -9.86 32.14
N PHE A 241 -4.23 -9.48 30.97
CA PHE A 241 -5.63 -9.73 30.60
C PHE A 241 -5.95 -11.21 30.55
N PHE A 242 -5.06 -12.05 30.05
CA PHE A 242 -5.27 -13.50 30.02
C PHE A 242 -5.36 -14.08 31.43
N THR A 243 -4.44 -13.69 32.31
CA THR A 243 -4.44 -14.14 33.70
C THR A 243 -5.73 -13.73 34.39
N SER A 244 -6.16 -12.47 34.23
CA SER A 244 -7.43 -11.99 34.78
C SER A 244 -8.67 -12.63 34.15
N TYR A 245 -8.64 -12.93 32.84
CA TYR A 245 -9.75 -13.55 32.13
C TYR A 245 -9.92 -15.03 32.53
N PHE A 246 -8.84 -15.79 32.67
CA PHE A 246 -8.89 -17.18 33.12
C PHE A 246 -9.13 -17.33 34.63
N GLN A 247 -8.72 -16.36 35.44
CA GLN A 247 -9.03 -16.34 36.88
C GLN A 247 -10.53 -16.11 37.14
N ASN A 248 -11.27 -15.49 36.21
CA ASN A 248 -12.71 -15.22 36.34
C ASN A 248 -13.60 -16.41 35.89
N GLU A 249 -13.27 -17.63 36.34
CA GLU A 249 -14.17 -18.79 36.48
C GLU A 249 -14.62 -19.59 35.23
N HIS A 250 -14.42 -19.15 33.97
CA HIS A 250 -14.99 -19.88 32.83
C HIS A 250 -14.19 -21.10 32.28
N TYR A 251 -12.92 -21.26 32.66
CA TYR A 251 -12.04 -22.32 32.12
C TYR A 251 -11.26 -23.09 33.20
N LEU A 252 -11.54 -22.82 34.47
CA LEU A 252 -10.95 -23.55 35.58
C LEU A 252 -11.73 -24.85 35.79
N LEU A 253 -11.02 -25.91 36.16
CA LEU A 253 -11.59 -27.18 36.55
C LEU A 253 -12.45 -26.94 37.81
N THR A 254 -13.76 -27.16 37.70
CA THR A 254 -14.69 -27.10 38.84
C THR A 254 -15.10 -28.51 39.26
N VAL A 255 -15.61 -28.63 40.49
CA VAL A 255 -16.14 -29.91 41.01
C VAL A 255 -17.27 -30.43 40.12
N GLU A 256 -18.16 -29.56 39.61
CA GLU A 256 -19.18 -29.95 38.63
C GLU A 256 -18.55 -30.46 37.32
N ALA A 257 -17.55 -29.78 36.76
CA ALA A 257 -16.91 -30.19 35.51
C ALA A 257 -16.25 -31.58 35.63
N VAL A 258 -15.62 -31.90 36.77
CA VAL A 258 -15.03 -33.22 37.02
C VAL A 258 -16.11 -34.32 37.13
N LYS A 259 -17.29 -33.99 37.66
CA LYS A 259 -18.41 -34.95 37.74
C LYS A 259 -18.97 -35.27 36.35
N GLU A 260 -19.12 -34.25 35.50
CA GLU A 260 -19.76 -34.38 34.18
C GLU A 260 -18.85 -34.93 33.06
N THR A 261 -17.52 -34.84 33.21
CA THR A 261 -16.56 -35.26 32.16
C THR A 261 -16.55 -36.76 31.91
N THR A 262 -16.80 -37.23 30.69
CA THR A 262 -16.80 -38.68 30.36
C THR A 262 -15.40 -39.26 30.12
N ASP A 263 -14.41 -38.40 29.96
CA ASP A 263 -13.08 -38.78 29.45
C ASP A 263 -12.10 -39.23 30.55
N ILE A 264 -12.52 -39.14 31.82
CA ILE A 264 -11.70 -39.49 32.99
C ILE A 264 -12.28 -40.76 33.63
N SER A 265 -11.42 -41.76 33.89
CA SER A 265 -11.82 -43.00 34.57
C SER A 265 -12.42 -42.72 35.96
N GLU A 266 -13.43 -43.49 36.38
CA GLU A 266 -14.12 -43.25 37.65
C GLU A 266 -13.20 -43.27 38.88
N GLY A 267 -12.15 -44.10 38.88
CA GLY A 267 -11.17 -44.13 39.98
C GLY A 267 -10.33 -42.86 40.07
N LEU A 268 -10.05 -42.17 38.96
CA LEU A 268 -9.39 -40.87 38.96
C LEU A 268 -10.36 -39.75 39.37
N LYS A 269 -11.63 -39.85 38.94
CA LYS A 269 -12.67 -38.91 39.38
C LYS A 269 -12.85 -38.94 40.90
N SER A 270 -12.94 -40.12 41.51
CA SER A 270 -13.09 -40.23 42.97
C SER A 270 -11.91 -39.60 43.70
N ILE A 271 -10.67 -39.87 43.26
CA ILE A 271 -9.47 -39.29 43.87
C ILE A 271 -9.46 -37.75 43.81
N ILE A 272 -9.89 -37.17 42.69
CA ILE A 272 -9.94 -35.71 42.49
C ILE A 272 -11.10 -35.10 43.29
N LEU A 273 -12.26 -35.76 43.35
CA LEU A 273 -13.42 -35.28 44.10
C LEU A 273 -13.24 -35.40 45.62
N ASP A 274 -12.49 -36.39 46.09
CA ASP A 274 -12.17 -36.61 47.50
C ASP A 274 -11.12 -35.62 48.02
N ASN A 275 -10.36 -34.96 47.13
CA ASN A 275 -9.33 -33.99 47.49
C ASN A 275 -9.50 -32.71 46.66
N THR A 276 -10.33 -31.79 47.15
CA THR A 276 -10.58 -30.49 46.48
C THR A 276 -9.31 -29.65 46.31
N GLU A 277 -8.28 -29.83 47.15
CA GLU A 277 -6.96 -29.19 46.97
C GLU A 277 -6.26 -29.61 45.67
N LEU A 278 -6.50 -30.83 45.16
CA LEU A 278 -5.95 -31.26 43.87
C LEU A 278 -6.53 -30.43 42.72
N ILE A 279 -7.79 -30.01 42.83
CA ILE A 279 -8.46 -29.17 41.83
C ILE A 279 -7.75 -27.81 41.77
N ASP A 280 -7.41 -27.21 42.91
CA ASP A 280 -6.66 -25.95 42.98
C ASP A 280 -5.24 -26.08 42.42
N ILE A 281 -4.57 -27.20 42.69
CA ILE A 281 -3.24 -27.49 42.14
C ILE A 281 -3.31 -27.64 40.60
N ILE A 282 -4.27 -28.40 40.08
CA ILE A 282 -4.48 -28.57 38.63
C ILE A 282 -4.78 -27.21 37.98
N ASN A 283 -5.65 -26.42 38.58
CA ASN A 283 -5.99 -25.07 38.13
C ASN A 283 -4.78 -24.14 38.10
N HIS A 284 -3.92 -24.20 39.12
CA HIS A 284 -2.66 -23.45 39.14
C HIS A 284 -1.74 -23.84 37.96
N PHE A 285 -1.61 -25.14 37.67
CA PHE A 285 -0.81 -25.60 36.53
C PHE A 285 -1.42 -25.22 35.18
N LEU A 286 -2.74 -25.31 35.02
CA LEU A 286 -3.44 -24.89 33.79
C LEU A 286 -3.26 -23.39 33.52
N LEU A 287 -3.41 -22.55 34.55
CA LEU A 287 -3.15 -21.11 34.44
C LEU A 287 -1.70 -20.82 34.06
N LYS A 288 -0.76 -21.52 34.70
CA LYS A 288 0.68 -21.37 34.43
C LYS A 288 1.02 -21.80 33.00
N GLU A 289 0.49 -22.92 32.54
CA GLU A 289 0.74 -23.44 31.19
C GLU A 289 0.12 -22.54 30.11
N GLY A 290 -1.13 -22.10 30.30
CA GLY A 290 -1.78 -21.16 29.39
C GLY A 290 -1.02 -19.83 29.29
N SER A 291 -0.55 -19.31 30.44
CA SER A 291 0.28 -18.09 30.49
C SER A 291 1.62 -18.28 29.77
N ASN A 292 2.29 -19.43 29.96
CA ASN A 292 3.54 -19.76 29.28
C ASN A 292 3.35 -19.89 27.76
N LEU A 293 2.28 -20.55 27.33
CA LEU A 293 1.96 -20.75 25.91
C LEU A 293 1.68 -19.40 25.23
N LEU A 294 0.93 -18.51 25.88
CA LEU A 294 0.72 -17.16 25.38
C LEU A 294 1.98 -16.31 25.35
N ALA A 295 2.81 -16.38 26.40
CA ALA A 295 4.09 -15.68 26.43
C ALA A 295 4.97 -16.17 25.26
N SER A 296 4.96 -17.47 24.98
CA SER A 296 5.67 -18.09 23.85
C SER A 296 5.16 -17.58 22.50
N ILE A 297 3.85 -17.64 22.25
CA ILE A 297 3.23 -17.14 21.00
C ILE A 297 3.54 -15.66 20.81
N THR A 298 3.37 -14.86 21.87
CA THR A 298 3.60 -13.42 21.78
C THR A 298 5.08 -13.12 21.53
N GLY A 299 5.99 -13.84 22.19
CA GLY A 299 7.43 -13.78 21.93
C GLY A 299 7.79 -14.11 20.48
N LEU A 300 7.16 -15.13 19.89
CA LEU A 300 7.36 -15.50 18.49
C LEU A 300 6.88 -14.40 17.53
N ILE A 301 5.69 -13.82 17.75
CA ILE A 301 5.16 -12.72 16.95
C ILE A 301 6.10 -11.51 17.01
N ILE A 302 6.55 -11.13 18.22
CA ILE A 302 7.48 -10.02 18.41
C ILE A 302 8.79 -10.26 17.67
N THR A 303 9.33 -11.46 17.79
CA THR A 303 10.58 -11.86 17.15
C THR A 303 10.44 -11.82 15.63
N ALA A 304 9.35 -12.36 15.08
CA ALA A 304 9.07 -12.35 13.65
C ALA A 304 8.95 -10.92 13.09
N LEU A 305 8.25 -10.02 13.79
CA LEU A 305 8.12 -8.61 13.40
C LEU A 305 9.47 -7.88 13.48
N THR A 306 10.22 -8.09 14.55
CA THR A 306 11.54 -7.47 14.76
C THR A 306 12.52 -7.88 13.66
N ILE A 307 12.63 -9.19 13.39
CA ILE A 307 13.46 -9.72 12.31
C ILE A 307 13.02 -9.14 10.95
N SER A 308 11.72 -9.04 10.71
CA SER A 308 11.17 -8.46 9.49
C SER A 308 11.61 -7.01 9.27
N TYR A 309 11.58 -6.16 10.31
CA TYR A 309 12.06 -4.79 10.20
C TYR A 309 13.59 -4.69 10.05
N ILE A 310 14.34 -5.58 10.70
CA ILE A 310 15.80 -5.67 10.52
C ILE A 310 16.13 -6.00 9.07
N ILE A 311 15.46 -7.01 8.50
CA ILE A 311 15.60 -7.39 7.08
C ILE A 311 15.29 -6.19 6.17
N GLY A 312 14.16 -5.50 6.39
CA GLY A 312 13.80 -4.31 5.62
C GLY A 312 14.86 -3.21 5.70
N GLY A 313 15.37 -2.95 6.90
CA GLY A 313 16.46 -1.99 7.13
C GLY A 313 17.75 -2.38 6.40
N LEU A 314 18.14 -3.66 6.43
CA LEU A 314 19.33 -4.16 5.73
C LEU A 314 19.21 -4.02 4.21
N ILE A 315 18.06 -4.35 3.62
CA ILE A 315 17.82 -4.24 2.17
C ILE A 315 17.91 -2.77 1.73
N ILE A 316 17.26 -1.86 2.47
CA ILE A 316 17.29 -0.42 2.19
C ILE A 316 18.72 0.12 2.32
N ASN A 317 19.42 -0.24 3.40
CA ASN A 317 20.79 0.23 3.65
C ASN A 317 21.75 -0.27 2.57
N HIS A 318 21.63 -1.54 2.14
CA HIS A 318 22.41 -2.08 1.04
C HIS A 318 22.22 -1.26 -0.24
N ARG A 319 20.97 -0.92 -0.60
CA ARG A 319 20.67 -0.08 -1.77
C ARG A 319 21.27 1.32 -1.64
N ILE A 320 21.17 1.96 -0.47
CA ILE A 320 21.76 3.29 -0.21
C ILE A 320 23.28 3.24 -0.35
N ARG A 321 23.95 2.22 0.20
CA ARG A 321 25.41 2.03 0.09
C ARG A 321 25.83 1.90 -1.38
N LYS A 322 25.12 1.09 -2.16
CA LYS A 322 25.36 0.95 -3.61
C LYS A 322 25.23 2.28 -4.34
N ASN A 323 24.19 3.07 -4.02
CA ASN A 323 24.01 4.40 -4.59
C ASN A 323 25.17 5.36 -4.21
N LYS A 324 25.58 5.38 -2.94
CA LYS A 324 26.72 6.21 -2.50
C LYS A 324 28.02 5.86 -3.23
N LEU A 325 28.29 4.57 -3.47
CA LEU A 325 29.46 4.14 -4.25
C LEU A 325 29.39 4.66 -5.69
N LYS A 326 28.22 4.59 -6.33
CA LYS A 326 27.98 5.16 -7.66
C LYS A 326 28.17 6.69 -7.68
N ALA A 327 27.69 7.39 -6.66
CA ALA A 327 27.90 8.83 -6.52
C ALA A 327 29.39 9.17 -6.38
N LYS A 328 30.13 8.39 -5.60
CA LYS A 328 31.59 8.55 -5.43
C LYS A 328 32.35 8.42 -6.75
N SER A 329 32.00 7.45 -7.59
CA SER A 329 32.65 7.30 -8.90
C SER A 329 32.31 8.48 -9.81
N LEU A 330 31.03 8.88 -9.89
CA LEU A 330 30.59 10.03 -10.68
C LEU A 330 31.29 11.32 -10.24
N TYR A 331 31.38 11.58 -8.93
CA TYR A 331 32.04 12.76 -8.38
C TYR A 331 33.53 12.82 -8.73
N ARG A 332 34.23 11.68 -8.68
CA ARG A 332 35.65 11.58 -9.06
C ARG A 332 35.88 11.87 -10.55
N GLU A 333 34.94 11.49 -11.41
CA GLU A 333 34.99 11.82 -12.83
C GLU A 333 34.64 13.29 -13.08
N LEU A 334 33.69 13.85 -12.31
CA LEU A 334 33.24 15.24 -12.41
C LEU A 334 34.37 16.23 -12.11
N ILE A 335 35.14 16.03 -11.04
CA ILE A 335 36.23 16.94 -10.65
C ILE A 335 37.35 16.99 -11.71
N LYS A 336 37.52 15.91 -12.49
CA LYS A 336 38.55 15.83 -13.54
C LYS A 336 38.14 16.53 -14.84
N LYS A 337 36.88 16.93 -14.99
CA LYS A 337 36.36 17.57 -16.20
C LYS A 337 36.29 19.09 -16.00
N GLU A 338 36.72 19.84 -17.01
CA GLU A 338 36.66 21.31 -16.98
C GLU A 338 35.23 21.86 -17.08
N HIS A 339 34.35 21.16 -17.82
CA HIS A 339 32.95 21.55 -18.01
C HIS A 339 32.00 20.35 -17.81
N PRO A 340 31.67 20.00 -16.57
CA PRO A 340 30.74 18.91 -16.29
C PRO A 340 29.32 19.25 -16.73
N SER A 341 28.60 18.28 -17.32
CA SER A 341 27.19 18.44 -17.65
C SER A 341 26.34 18.49 -16.38
N TYR A 342 25.37 19.41 -16.32
CA TYR A 342 24.39 19.52 -15.24
C TYR A 342 23.63 18.21 -14.97
N SER A 343 23.37 17.41 -16.00
CA SER A 343 22.75 16.08 -15.87
C SER A 343 23.56 15.13 -14.97
N VAL A 344 24.88 15.17 -15.06
CA VAL A 344 25.80 14.33 -14.25
C VAL A 344 25.89 14.88 -12.82
N LEU A 345 25.77 16.20 -12.63
CA LEU A 345 25.66 16.82 -11.30
C LEU A 345 24.38 16.35 -10.59
N ILE A 346 23.25 16.36 -11.29
CA ILE A 346 21.97 15.83 -10.78
C ILE A 346 22.11 14.36 -10.42
N GLU A 347 22.71 13.54 -11.29
CA GLU A 347 22.85 12.10 -11.04
C GLU A 347 23.73 11.83 -9.81
N CYS A 348 24.86 12.55 -9.69
CA CYS A 348 25.76 12.49 -8.54
C CYS A 348 25.04 12.87 -7.24
N SER A 349 24.30 13.98 -7.25
CA SER A 349 23.50 14.45 -6.13
C SER A 349 22.38 13.47 -5.75
N PHE A 350 21.65 12.95 -6.74
CA PHE A 350 20.54 12.02 -6.53
C PHE A 350 20.99 10.76 -5.78
N TYR A 351 22.10 10.17 -6.20
CA TYR A 351 22.63 8.97 -5.57
C TYR A 351 23.41 9.24 -4.27
N GLY A 352 24.16 10.33 -4.20
CA GLY A 352 25.06 10.66 -3.10
C GLY A 352 24.37 11.32 -1.91
N GLY A 353 23.34 12.11 -2.19
CA GLY A 353 22.56 12.83 -1.20
C GLY A 353 23.23 14.07 -0.63
N GLU A 354 22.78 14.50 0.55
CA GLU A 354 23.19 15.76 1.20
C GLU A 354 24.72 15.93 1.23
N GLU A 355 25.46 14.85 1.49
CA GLU A 355 26.92 14.83 1.46
C GLU A 355 27.49 15.32 0.12
N TYR A 356 26.99 14.79 -1.00
CA TYR A 356 27.44 15.16 -2.34
C TYR A 356 26.79 16.44 -2.84
N GLU A 357 25.57 16.75 -2.41
CA GLU A 357 24.90 18.04 -2.66
C GLU A 357 25.76 19.18 -2.10
N ASN A 358 26.20 19.07 -0.85
CA ASN A 358 27.07 20.06 -0.21
C ASN A 358 28.44 20.16 -0.89
N LEU A 359 29.03 19.03 -1.30
CA LEU A 359 30.30 19.04 -2.04
C LEU A 359 30.17 19.74 -3.40
N LEU A 360 29.04 19.62 -4.08
CA LEU A 360 28.77 20.29 -5.35
C LEU A 360 28.46 21.78 -5.18
N LEU A 361 27.78 22.16 -4.10
CA LEU A 361 27.48 23.57 -3.81
C LEU A 361 28.71 24.34 -3.31
N ASN A 362 29.65 23.66 -2.65
CA ASN A 362 30.89 24.28 -2.15
C ASN A 362 31.97 24.46 -3.23
N ASN A 363 31.81 23.88 -4.42
CA ASN A 363 32.74 24.05 -5.53
C ASN A 363 32.22 25.12 -6.50
N ASN A 364 33.01 26.18 -6.70
CA ASN A 364 32.63 27.35 -7.51
C ASN A 364 32.22 26.99 -8.96
N MET A 365 32.89 26.03 -9.59
CA MET A 365 32.59 25.60 -10.96
C MET A 365 31.21 24.96 -11.03
N THR A 366 30.94 23.99 -10.16
CA THR A 366 29.67 23.26 -10.13
C THR A 366 28.54 24.15 -9.64
N LEU A 367 28.79 25.03 -8.67
CA LEU A 367 27.83 26.02 -8.19
C LEU A 367 27.36 26.94 -9.32
N LYS A 368 28.28 27.45 -10.15
CA LYS A 368 27.94 28.32 -11.28
C LYS A 368 26.99 27.61 -12.26
N ILE A 369 27.30 26.36 -12.62
CA ILE A 369 26.45 25.54 -13.50
C ILE A 369 25.07 25.30 -12.87
N ILE A 370 25.01 25.03 -11.56
CA ILE A 370 23.75 24.82 -10.85
C ILE A 370 22.92 26.10 -10.86
N MET A 371 23.51 27.25 -10.55
CA MET A 371 22.82 28.54 -10.55
C MET A 371 22.31 28.91 -11.94
N GLU A 372 23.11 28.70 -13.00
CA GLU A 372 22.68 28.93 -14.39
C GLU A 372 21.46 28.08 -14.78
N ASN A 373 21.33 26.86 -14.25
CA ASN A 373 20.25 25.93 -14.58
C ASN A 373 19.04 26.01 -13.62
N GLU A 374 19.21 26.49 -12.39
CA GLU A 374 18.17 26.47 -11.34
C GLU A 374 17.70 27.86 -10.88
N ALA A 375 18.37 28.98 -11.23
CA ALA A 375 18.07 30.31 -10.69
C ALA A 375 16.64 30.83 -10.93
N ALA A 376 15.98 30.39 -12.01
CA ALA A 376 14.61 30.81 -12.32
C ALA A 376 13.52 29.99 -11.59
N ILE A 377 13.90 28.97 -10.81
CA ILE A 377 12.97 28.01 -10.22
C ILE A 377 12.46 28.53 -8.87
N LYS A 378 11.15 28.70 -8.74
CA LYS A 378 10.50 29.01 -7.46
C LYS A 378 10.34 27.73 -6.63
N ILE A 379 11.19 27.56 -5.62
CA ILE A 379 11.05 26.47 -4.64
C ILE A 379 9.97 26.86 -3.63
N PRO A 380 8.96 26.01 -3.39
CA PRO A 380 7.92 26.30 -2.41
C PRO A 380 8.49 26.33 -0.99
N ASP A 381 8.26 27.44 -0.27
CA ASP A 381 8.67 27.59 1.13
C ASP A 381 7.82 26.67 2.04
N ILE A 382 8.49 25.79 2.78
CA ILE A 382 7.88 24.90 3.77
C ILE A 382 8.34 25.28 5.17
N SER A 383 7.93 26.46 5.63
CA SER A 383 7.93 26.74 7.07
C SER A 383 7.03 25.71 7.82
N ARG A 384 7.37 25.37 9.08
CA ARG A 384 6.53 24.50 9.94
C ARG A 384 5.08 24.99 10.03
N LYS A 385 4.89 26.32 10.00
CA LYS A 385 3.58 26.99 10.02
C LYS A 385 2.79 26.69 8.75
N THR A 386 3.43 26.76 7.58
CA THR A 386 2.82 26.41 6.28
C THR A 386 2.41 24.94 6.23
N ARG A 387 3.21 24.03 6.81
CA ARG A 387 2.88 22.60 6.94
C ARG A 387 1.66 22.33 7.79
N LEU A 388 1.58 22.99 8.95
CA LEU A 388 0.45 22.83 9.87
C LEU A 388 -0.84 23.35 9.24
N ILE A 389 -0.79 24.52 8.60
CA ILE A 389 -1.93 25.10 7.88
C ILE A 389 -2.36 24.22 6.69
N ALA A 390 -1.41 23.70 5.91
CA ALA A 390 -1.72 22.84 4.76
C ALA A 390 -2.17 21.41 5.16
N TRP A 391 -1.80 20.94 6.35
CA TRP A 391 -2.32 19.71 6.95
C TRP A 391 -3.74 19.94 7.48
N TRP A 392 -3.96 21.04 8.20
CA TRP A 392 -5.27 21.43 8.71
C TRP A 392 -6.29 21.63 7.58
N LYS A 393 -5.90 22.31 6.49
CA LYS A 393 -6.72 22.47 5.27
C LYS A 393 -7.03 21.17 4.52
N ARG A 394 -6.17 20.14 4.64
CA ARG A 394 -6.36 18.84 3.97
C ARG A 394 -7.13 17.83 4.81
N ASN A 395 -7.08 17.94 6.13
CA ASN A 395 -7.73 17.02 7.06
C ASN A 395 -9.04 17.58 7.64
N SER A 396 -9.35 18.87 7.50
CA SER A 396 -10.71 19.35 7.72
C SER A 396 -11.58 18.87 6.56
N ILE A 397 -12.30 17.78 6.80
CA ILE A 397 -13.17 17.09 5.83
C ILE A 397 -14.06 18.09 5.08
N MET A 398 -14.56 19.12 5.77
CA MET A 398 -15.35 20.22 5.23
C MET A 398 -14.64 21.07 4.16
N TYR A 399 -13.33 21.29 4.23
CA TYR A 399 -12.64 22.16 3.27
C TYR A 399 -12.24 21.39 2.00
N SER A 400 -11.93 20.09 2.12
CA SER A 400 -11.62 19.24 0.96
C SER A 400 -12.85 18.96 0.10
N THR A 401 -14.00 18.64 0.71
CA THR A 401 -15.26 18.44 -0.01
C THR A 401 -15.73 19.74 -0.64
N PHE A 402 -15.66 20.88 0.07
CA PHE A 402 -16.11 22.16 -0.49
C PHE A 402 -15.25 22.63 -1.68
N ASN A 403 -13.94 22.37 -1.65
CA ASN A 403 -13.03 22.80 -2.73
C ASN A 403 -13.06 21.86 -3.94
N ASP A 404 -13.23 20.55 -3.72
CA ASP A 404 -13.45 19.57 -4.79
C ASP A 404 -14.81 19.82 -5.47
N ILE A 405 -15.85 20.13 -4.69
CA ILE A 405 -17.16 20.58 -5.20
C ILE A 405 -16.99 21.88 -6.00
N ARG A 406 -16.29 22.88 -5.46
CA ARG A 406 -16.06 24.16 -6.15
C ARG A 406 -15.31 24.00 -7.48
N GLN A 407 -14.29 23.14 -7.55
CA GLN A 407 -13.57 22.87 -8.81
C GLN A 407 -14.42 22.13 -9.85
N ILE A 408 -15.40 21.32 -9.40
CA ILE A 408 -16.37 20.68 -10.29
C ILE A 408 -17.36 21.71 -10.85
N PHE A 409 -17.64 22.80 -10.12
CA PHE A 409 -18.57 23.86 -10.55
C PHE A 409 -17.90 25.03 -11.28
N GLU A 410 -16.57 25.19 -11.24
CA GLU A 410 -15.85 26.28 -11.93
C GLU A 410 -15.26 25.89 -13.30
N LYS A 411 -15.19 24.59 -13.65
CA LYS A 411 -14.87 24.13 -15.02
C LYS A 411 -16.13 24.07 -15.87
#